data_AF-A0A8T4BW23-F1
#
_entry.id   AF-A0A8T4BW23-F1
#
_cell.length_a   1.000
_cell.length_b   1.000
_cell.length_c   1.000
_cell.angle_alpha   90.00
_cell.angle_beta   90.00
_cell.angle_gamma   90.00
#
_symmetry.space_group_name_H-M   'P 1'
#
loop_
_entity.id
_entity.type
_entity.pdbx_description
1 polymer ?
#
loop_
_entity_poly.entity_id
_entity_poly.type
_entity_poly.pdbx_seq_one_letter_code
_entity_poly.pdbx_strand_id
1 'polypeptide(L)'
;MPTKKTYIYLLSFYSNKENLEDNRHETEHESKVKFSERGITLELSEVNSLVDEMYCLRIMSAKYILKGTMSQNEIKEAMIHHHPHGHPWKHLQFKLTSQNEVIRINLEPVDEGDYIKCIKGFLHISQDLIKLEQKDNKIEQNLIEYFFDDNIKELEPFGVYLLNKIKRAYEHGNVLNNSNKSISSNQLGIFRSEKRLLPFLDW
;
A
#
# COMPACT_ATOMS: atom_id res chain seq x y z
N MET A 1 -16.63 -13.76 -26.16
CA MET A 1 -16.89 -14.31 -24.82
C MET A 1 -16.38 -13.31 -23.79
N PRO A 2 -17.07 -13.06 -22.68
CA PRO A 2 -16.44 -12.37 -21.56
C PRO A 2 -15.30 -13.25 -21.05
N THR A 3 -14.09 -12.72 -21.00
CA THR A 3 -13.00 -13.35 -20.26
C THR A 3 -13.43 -13.50 -18.81
N LYS A 4 -13.13 -14.65 -18.18
CA LYS A 4 -13.25 -14.75 -16.73
C LYS A 4 -12.42 -13.62 -16.13
N LYS A 5 -13.05 -12.74 -15.35
CA LYS A 5 -12.31 -11.78 -14.54
C LYS A 5 -11.63 -12.57 -13.44
N THR A 6 -10.32 -12.67 -13.52
CA THR A 6 -9.49 -13.31 -12.50
C THR A 6 -9.26 -12.28 -11.41
N TYR A 7 -10.02 -12.38 -10.32
CA TYR A 7 -9.70 -11.63 -9.11
C TYR A 7 -8.34 -12.07 -8.57
N ILE A 8 -7.53 -11.11 -8.13
CA ILE A 8 -6.17 -11.35 -7.65
C ILE A 8 -6.22 -11.35 -6.13
N TYR A 9 -6.20 -12.54 -5.52
CA TYR A 9 -6.19 -12.68 -4.06
C TYR A 9 -4.77 -12.92 -3.57
N LEU A 10 -4.14 -11.88 -3.01
CA LEU A 10 -2.78 -11.93 -2.47
C LEU A 10 -2.78 -11.70 -0.97
N LEU A 11 -3.54 -10.72 -0.46
CA LEU A 11 -3.62 -10.47 0.97
C LEU A 11 -4.15 -11.69 1.72
N SER A 12 -5.30 -12.23 1.29
CA SER A 12 -5.88 -13.44 1.89
C SER A 12 -4.99 -14.68 1.76
N PHE A 13 -4.00 -14.70 0.86
CA PHE A 13 -2.98 -15.75 0.80
C PHE A 13 -1.93 -15.58 1.92
N TYR A 14 -1.38 -14.38 2.13
CA TYR A 14 -0.29 -14.14 3.10
C TYR A 14 -0.74 -13.68 4.51
N SER A 15 -2.02 -13.33 4.70
CA SER A 15 -2.54 -12.88 6.00
C SER A 15 -2.67 -13.99 7.03
N ASN A 16 -2.51 -13.67 8.31
CA ASN A 16 -2.91 -14.58 9.38
C ASN A 16 -4.42 -14.83 9.29
N LYS A 17 -4.81 -16.09 9.13
CA LYS A 17 -6.20 -16.52 8.89
C LYS A 17 -7.10 -16.33 10.12
N GLU A 18 -6.54 -16.24 11.33
CA GLU A 18 -7.30 -16.01 12.56
C GLU A 18 -7.82 -14.56 12.68
N ASN A 19 -7.12 -13.61 12.06
CA ASN A 19 -7.44 -12.17 12.10
C ASN A 19 -7.97 -11.62 10.76
N LEU A 20 -8.27 -12.51 9.80
CA LEU A 20 -8.74 -12.16 8.46
C LEU A 20 -10.28 -12.05 8.43
N GLU A 21 -10.76 -10.84 8.19
CA GLU A 21 -12.15 -10.53 7.82
C GLU A 21 -12.31 -10.66 6.29
N ASP A 22 -13.31 -11.41 5.83
CA ASP A 22 -13.52 -11.72 4.41
C ASP A 22 -15.00 -11.45 4.04
N ASN A 23 -15.26 -10.42 3.24
CA ASN A 23 -16.59 -10.03 2.76
C ASN A 23 -16.70 -10.29 1.25
N ARG A 24 -17.72 -11.03 0.80
CA ARG A 24 -17.86 -11.40 -0.62
C ARG A 24 -19.29 -11.15 -1.10
N HIS A 25 -19.40 -10.36 -2.17
CA HIS A 25 -20.64 -10.03 -2.89
C HIS A 25 -20.49 -10.40 -4.37
N GLU A 26 -21.58 -10.36 -5.14
CA GLU A 26 -21.59 -10.83 -6.55
C GLU A 26 -20.58 -10.14 -7.47
N THR A 27 -20.16 -8.92 -7.14
CA THR A 27 -19.31 -8.06 -7.98
C THR A 27 -18.07 -7.53 -7.28
N GLU A 28 -17.93 -7.75 -5.97
CA GLU A 28 -16.93 -7.13 -5.10
C GLU A 28 -16.56 -8.07 -3.96
N HIS A 29 -15.27 -8.21 -3.71
CA HIS A 29 -14.68 -9.03 -2.67
C HIS A 29 -13.69 -8.18 -1.87
N GLU A 30 -13.86 -8.10 -0.56
CA GLU A 30 -12.92 -7.47 0.37
C GLU A 30 -12.30 -8.53 1.29
N SER A 31 -10.98 -8.54 1.37
CA SER A 31 -10.20 -9.25 2.40
C SER A 31 -9.50 -8.21 3.27
N LYS A 32 -9.50 -8.38 4.59
CA LYS A 32 -8.97 -7.36 5.50
C LYS A 32 -8.44 -7.92 6.82
N VAL A 33 -7.34 -7.36 7.32
CA VAL A 33 -6.89 -7.56 8.71
C VAL A 33 -6.84 -6.21 9.40
N LYS A 34 -7.35 -6.12 10.64
CA LYS A 34 -7.42 -4.86 11.39
C LYS A 34 -7.02 -5.03 12.85
N PHE A 35 -6.03 -4.24 13.27
CA PHE A 35 -5.58 -4.13 14.65
C PHE A 35 -5.97 -2.77 15.24
N SER A 36 -6.49 -2.74 16.47
CA SER A 36 -6.80 -1.50 17.20
C SER A 36 -6.49 -1.65 18.70
N GLU A 37 -5.47 -0.93 19.20
CA GLU A 37 -5.09 -0.92 20.62
C GLU A 37 -4.43 0.42 20.98
N ARG A 38 -4.42 0.86 22.25
CA ARG A 38 -3.65 2.02 22.76
C ARG A 38 -3.75 3.32 21.94
N GLY A 39 -4.86 3.53 21.22
CA GLY A 39 -5.05 4.69 20.33
C GLY A 39 -4.30 4.61 19.00
N ILE A 40 -3.76 3.44 18.63
CA ILE A 40 -3.44 3.09 17.24
C ILE A 40 -4.60 2.33 16.58
N THR A 41 -4.71 2.44 15.26
CA THR A 41 -5.41 1.49 14.40
C THR A 41 -4.57 1.25 13.15
N LEU A 42 -4.31 -0.02 12.86
CA LEU A 42 -3.68 -0.50 11.63
C LEU A 42 -4.73 -1.32 10.88
N GLU A 43 -4.87 -1.12 9.59
CA GLU A 43 -5.82 -1.86 8.73
C GLU A 43 -5.13 -2.14 7.40
N LEU A 44 -5.00 -3.41 7.03
CA LEU A 44 -4.48 -3.84 5.74
C LEU A 44 -5.64 -4.49 4.99
N SER A 45 -6.01 -3.94 3.82
CA SER A 45 -7.14 -4.40 3.02
C SER A 45 -6.76 -4.66 1.57
N GLU A 46 -7.52 -5.55 0.96
CA GLU A 46 -7.55 -5.87 -0.46
C GLU A 46 -9.02 -5.78 -0.90
N VAL A 47 -9.30 -5.00 -1.93
CA VAL A 47 -10.62 -4.90 -2.58
C VAL A 47 -10.48 -5.29 -4.04
N ASN A 48 -11.19 -6.34 -4.42
CA ASN A 48 -11.24 -6.90 -5.76
C ASN A 48 -12.67 -6.74 -6.30
N SER A 49 -12.87 -5.90 -7.31
CA SER A 49 -14.19 -5.66 -7.90
C SER A 49 -14.21 -5.84 -9.41
N LEU A 50 -15.40 -5.85 -10.02
CA LEU A 50 -15.53 -5.89 -11.48
C LEU A 50 -14.92 -4.67 -12.19
N VAL A 51 -14.65 -3.57 -11.48
CA VAL A 51 -14.23 -2.30 -12.06
C VAL A 51 -12.87 -1.82 -11.56
N ASP A 52 -12.54 -2.06 -10.29
CA ASP A 52 -11.32 -1.58 -9.63
C ASP A 52 -10.68 -2.70 -8.78
N GLU A 53 -9.34 -2.69 -8.70
CA GLU A 53 -8.50 -3.56 -7.87
C GLU A 53 -7.62 -2.67 -6.98
N MET A 54 -7.69 -2.84 -5.66
CA MET A 54 -7.05 -1.95 -4.69
C MET A 54 -6.45 -2.74 -3.52
N TYR A 55 -5.23 -2.38 -3.12
CA TYR A 55 -4.60 -2.82 -1.88
C TYR A 55 -4.29 -1.59 -1.01
N CYS A 56 -4.48 -1.65 0.30
CA CYS A 56 -4.37 -0.45 1.15
C CYS A 56 -3.86 -0.78 2.55
N LEU A 57 -2.92 0.03 3.07
CA LEU A 57 -2.42 -0.04 4.44
C LEU A 57 -2.73 1.28 5.16
N ARG A 58 -3.76 1.30 6.00
CA ARG A 58 -4.16 2.46 6.79
C ARG A 58 -3.56 2.39 8.19
N ILE A 59 -3.09 3.53 8.68
CA ILE A 59 -2.41 3.70 9.97
C ILE A 59 -2.96 4.96 10.64
N MET A 60 -3.41 4.89 11.89
CA MET A 60 -3.91 6.03 12.67
C MET A 60 -3.36 5.94 14.09
N SER A 61 -2.65 6.92 14.65
CA SER A 61 -2.06 6.81 16.01
C SER A 61 -2.12 8.09 16.88
N ALA A 62 -2.20 7.91 18.20
CA ALA A 62 -2.62 8.94 19.18
C ALA A 62 -1.61 10.05 19.51
N LYS A 63 -0.38 10.04 18.96
CA LYS A 63 0.59 11.14 19.17
C LYS A 63 0.33 12.36 18.27
N TYR A 64 -0.75 12.31 17.48
CA TYR A 64 -1.18 13.31 16.52
C TYR A 64 -2.71 13.48 16.57
N ILE A 65 -3.20 14.68 16.24
CA ILE A 65 -4.58 14.83 15.77
C ILE A 65 -4.56 14.57 14.28
N LEU A 66 -5.32 13.56 13.87
CA LEU A 66 -5.45 13.11 12.50
C LEU A 66 -6.92 13.31 12.15
N LYS A 67 -7.21 14.49 11.59
CA LYS A 67 -8.58 15.00 11.38
C LYS A 67 -8.79 15.49 9.96
N GLY A 68 -8.93 14.52 9.06
CA GLY A 68 -10.05 14.65 8.14
C GLY A 68 -11.35 14.63 8.97
N THR A 69 -12.43 15.12 8.40
CA THR A 69 -13.73 14.47 8.62
C THR A 69 -13.60 13.03 8.10
N MET A 70 -12.93 12.18 8.90
CA MET A 70 -12.22 10.93 8.59
C MET A 70 -11.15 11.00 7.47
N SER A 71 -9.85 10.75 7.71
CA SER A 71 -9.13 10.80 9.00
C SER A 71 -7.65 11.24 8.94
N GLN A 72 -7.12 11.68 7.79
CA GLN A 72 -5.81 12.36 7.63
C GLN A 72 -4.52 11.71 8.19
N ASN A 73 -4.38 10.39 8.23
CA ASN A 73 -3.03 9.78 8.35
C ASN A 73 -2.84 8.56 7.43
N GLU A 74 -3.62 8.53 6.36
CA GLU A 74 -3.68 7.41 5.45
C GLU A 74 -2.46 7.43 4.53
N ILE A 75 -1.57 6.45 4.67
CA ILE A 75 -0.92 5.88 3.49
C ILE A 75 -2.06 5.32 2.65
N LYS A 76 -2.54 6.11 1.69
CA LYS A 76 -3.64 5.71 0.83
C LYS A 76 -3.07 4.75 -0.21
N GLU A 77 -3.66 3.58 -0.25
CA GLU A 77 -4.12 2.97 -1.50
C GLU A 77 -3.01 2.76 -2.56
N ALA A 78 -2.53 1.53 -2.66
CA ALA A 78 -2.00 0.95 -3.89
C ALA A 78 -3.19 0.62 -4.80
N MET A 79 -3.63 1.58 -5.61
CA MET A 79 -4.85 1.48 -6.42
C MET A 79 -4.50 1.33 -7.90
N ILE A 80 -5.13 0.36 -8.59
CA ILE A 80 -5.27 0.49 -10.04
C ILE A 80 -6.36 1.53 -10.29
N HIS A 81 -6.00 2.64 -10.94
CA HIS A 81 -7.00 3.47 -11.58
C HIS A 81 -7.27 2.89 -12.98
N HIS A 82 -8.43 2.27 -13.17
CA HIS A 82 -8.97 2.17 -14.51
C HIS A 82 -9.49 3.56 -14.92
N HIS A 83 -8.84 4.15 -15.91
CA HIS A 83 -9.37 5.33 -16.57
C HIS A 83 -10.77 5.04 -17.13
N PRO A 84 -11.69 6.02 -17.14
CA PRO A 84 -12.96 5.87 -17.84
C PRO A 84 -12.73 5.53 -19.32
N HIS A 85 -13.70 4.79 -19.89
CA HIS A 85 -13.70 4.22 -21.24
C HIS A 85 -12.85 4.98 -22.28
N GLY A 86 -11.76 4.36 -22.76
CA GLY A 86 -10.97 4.87 -23.89
C GLY A 86 -9.45 4.94 -23.71
N HIS A 87 -8.93 4.83 -22.49
CA HIS A 87 -7.48 4.79 -22.24
C HIS A 87 -6.98 3.33 -22.11
N PRO A 88 -6.05 2.87 -22.97
CA PRO A 88 -5.64 1.45 -23.01
C PRO A 88 -4.62 1.01 -21.96
N TRP A 89 -4.30 1.85 -20.97
CA TRP A 89 -3.20 1.61 -20.02
C TRP A 89 -3.72 1.45 -18.59
N LYS A 90 -3.47 0.28 -17.99
CA LYS A 90 -3.54 0.11 -16.53
C LYS A 90 -2.34 0.83 -15.91
N HIS A 91 -2.56 1.61 -14.85
CA HIS A 91 -1.48 2.15 -14.04
C HIS A 91 -1.74 1.86 -12.56
N LEU A 92 -0.67 1.62 -11.81
CA LEU A 92 -0.69 1.40 -10.36
C LEU A 92 -0.20 2.67 -9.68
N GLN A 93 -1.07 3.33 -8.91
CA GLN A 93 -0.69 4.47 -8.09
C GLN A 93 -0.54 4.04 -6.63
N PHE A 94 0.57 4.42 -5.99
CA PHE A 94 0.67 4.47 -4.53
C PHE A 94 0.51 5.92 -4.05
N LYS A 95 -0.32 6.17 -3.04
CA LYS A 95 -0.60 7.52 -2.54
C LYS A 95 -0.21 7.67 -1.06
N LEU A 96 1.08 7.80 -0.81
CA LEU A 96 1.64 7.94 0.52
C LEU A 96 1.26 9.30 1.12
N THR A 97 0.79 9.36 2.37
CA THR A 97 0.54 10.63 3.08
C THR A 97 1.30 10.64 4.41
N SER A 98 1.98 11.75 4.72
CA SER A 98 2.65 12.02 6.00
C SER A 98 2.46 13.49 6.36
N GLN A 99 1.93 13.80 7.55
CA GLN A 99 1.89 15.16 8.12
C GLN A 99 1.38 16.28 7.17
N ASN A 100 0.38 15.98 6.34
CA ASN A 100 -0.25 16.80 5.27
C ASN A 100 0.47 16.81 3.90
N GLU A 101 1.64 16.20 3.77
CA GLU A 101 2.30 15.97 2.49
C GLU A 101 1.83 14.64 1.87
N VAL A 102 1.47 14.67 0.58
CA VAL A 102 1.04 13.52 -0.21
C VAL A 102 2.03 13.30 -1.35
N ILE A 103 2.57 12.09 -1.44
CA ILE A 103 3.35 11.61 -2.58
C ILE A 103 2.49 10.62 -3.36
N ARG A 104 2.34 10.84 -4.66
CA ARG A 104 1.75 9.89 -5.60
C ARG A 104 2.86 9.28 -6.44
N ILE A 105 3.10 7.99 -6.31
CA ILE A 105 4.03 7.24 -7.16
C ILE A 105 3.21 6.54 -8.23
N ASN A 106 3.30 7.00 -9.48
CA ASN A 106 2.66 6.34 -10.61
C ASN A 106 3.63 5.31 -11.20
N LEU A 107 3.24 4.04 -11.16
CA LEU A 107 3.90 2.96 -11.88
C LEU A 107 3.07 2.54 -13.08
N GLU A 108 3.75 2.25 -14.18
CA GLU A 108 3.17 1.64 -15.39
C GLU A 108 3.52 0.14 -15.36
N PRO A 109 2.63 -0.74 -14.84
CA PRO A 109 2.82 -2.18 -14.92
C PRO A 109 2.65 -2.62 -16.38
N VAL A 110 3.61 -3.38 -16.89
CA VAL A 110 3.65 -3.82 -18.29
C VAL A 110 2.60 -4.91 -18.57
N ASP A 111 2.35 -5.77 -17.57
CA ASP A 111 1.40 -6.88 -17.64
C ASP A 111 0.86 -7.24 -16.24
N GLU A 112 -0.04 -8.23 -16.17
CA GLU A 112 -0.63 -8.74 -14.92
C GLU A 112 0.42 -9.33 -13.96
N GLY A 113 1.48 -9.95 -14.49
CA GLY A 113 2.58 -10.49 -13.68
C GLY A 113 3.45 -9.40 -13.07
N ASP A 114 3.67 -8.29 -13.77
CA ASP A 114 4.33 -7.08 -13.27
C ASP A 114 3.48 -6.38 -12.20
N TYR A 115 2.16 -6.32 -12.39
CA TYR A 115 1.22 -5.85 -11.37
C TYR A 115 1.28 -6.71 -10.09
N ILE A 116 1.16 -8.04 -10.22
CA ILE A 116 1.25 -8.99 -9.09
C ILE A 116 2.60 -8.83 -8.35
N LYS A 117 3.71 -8.64 -9.08
CA LYS A 117 5.03 -8.37 -8.46
C LYS A 117 5.03 -7.08 -7.65
N CYS A 118 4.42 -6.01 -8.16
CA CYS A 118 4.31 -4.74 -7.44
C CYS A 118 3.46 -4.87 -6.18
N ILE A 119 2.33 -5.58 -6.22
CA ILE A 119 1.49 -5.82 -5.04
C ILE A 119 2.19 -6.71 -4.00
N LYS A 120 2.89 -7.77 -4.42
CA LYS A 120 3.74 -8.57 -3.53
C LYS A 120 4.81 -7.72 -2.85
N GLY A 121 5.44 -6.80 -3.58
CA GLY A 121 6.37 -5.83 -3.02
C GLY A 121 5.72 -4.87 -2.02
N PHE A 122 4.50 -4.43 -2.28
CA PHE A 122 3.73 -3.59 -1.36
C PHE A 122 3.40 -4.30 -0.05
N LEU A 123 2.97 -5.57 -0.11
CA LEU A 123 2.72 -6.39 1.08
C LEU A 123 4.02 -6.63 1.87
N HIS A 124 5.18 -6.75 1.20
CA HIS A 124 6.48 -6.81 1.86
C HIS A 124 6.81 -5.49 2.60
N ILE A 125 6.80 -4.34 1.90
CA ILE A 125 7.09 -3.01 2.47
C ILE A 125 6.12 -2.67 3.63
N SER A 126 4.87 -3.15 3.56
CA SER A 126 3.87 -3.00 4.63
C SER A 126 4.31 -3.62 5.96
N GLN A 127 5.12 -4.70 5.95
CA GLN A 127 5.67 -5.28 7.17
C GLN A 127 6.55 -4.27 7.92
N ASP A 128 7.41 -3.54 7.21
CA ASP A 128 8.36 -2.63 7.86
C ASP A 128 7.66 -1.39 8.42
N LEU A 129 6.60 -0.92 7.76
CA LEU A 129 5.71 0.11 8.31
C LEU A 129 5.00 -0.36 9.58
N ILE A 130 4.50 -1.59 9.61
CA ILE A 130 3.87 -2.19 10.79
C ILE A 130 4.89 -2.33 11.94
N LYS A 131 6.13 -2.78 11.67
CA LYS A 131 7.22 -2.86 12.68
C LYS A 131 7.60 -1.48 13.21
N LEU A 132 7.65 -0.46 12.35
CA LEU A 132 7.96 0.92 12.75
C LEU A 132 6.90 1.46 13.71
N GLU A 133 5.61 1.31 13.39
CA GLU A 133 4.54 1.73 14.30
C GLU A 133 4.45 0.87 15.57
N GLN A 134 4.72 -0.45 15.52
CA GLN A 134 4.82 -1.30 16.71
C GLN A 134 5.86 -0.73 17.70
N LYS A 135 7.03 -0.37 17.18
CA LYS A 135 8.15 0.19 17.94
C LYS A 135 7.85 1.60 18.46
N ASP A 136 7.37 2.50 17.62
CA ASP A 136 7.10 3.90 17.97
C ASP A 136 6.00 4.04 19.03
N ASN A 137 4.98 3.16 18.99
CA ASN A 137 3.85 3.15 19.93
C ASN A 137 4.03 2.20 21.12
N LYS A 138 5.17 1.48 21.20
CA LYS A 138 5.49 0.51 22.27
C LYS A 138 4.40 -0.55 22.46
N ILE A 139 4.01 -1.18 21.35
CA ILE A 139 3.04 -2.27 21.34
C ILE A 139 3.78 -3.57 21.61
N GLU A 140 3.35 -4.27 22.67
CA GLU A 140 3.98 -5.50 23.15
C GLU A 140 3.64 -6.71 22.26
N GLN A 141 2.45 -6.72 21.66
CA GLN A 141 2.01 -7.75 20.74
C GLN A 141 2.86 -7.74 19.45
N ASN A 142 3.23 -8.92 18.96
CA ASN A 142 3.89 -9.07 17.66
C ASN A 142 2.89 -8.78 16.53
N LEU A 143 3.00 -7.59 15.92
CA LEU A 143 2.07 -7.17 14.87
C LEU A 143 2.34 -7.86 13.53
N ILE A 144 3.53 -8.41 13.30
CA ILE A 144 3.79 -9.19 12.08
C ILE A 144 3.03 -10.51 12.12
N GLU A 145 3.13 -11.26 13.22
CA GLU A 145 2.34 -12.49 13.43
C GLU A 145 0.83 -12.23 13.53
N TYR A 146 0.42 -11.04 13.97
CA TYR A 146 -0.99 -10.67 13.96
C TYR A 146 -1.54 -10.46 12.54
N PHE A 147 -0.79 -9.77 11.66
CA PHE A 147 -1.23 -9.45 10.31
C PHE A 147 -1.00 -10.58 9.30
N PHE A 148 0.06 -11.37 9.47
CA PHE A 148 0.60 -12.25 8.43
C PHE A 148 0.93 -13.65 8.95
N ASP A 149 0.86 -14.62 8.03
CA ASP A 149 1.42 -15.95 8.26
C ASP A 149 2.88 -16.05 7.75
N ASP A 150 3.53 -17.19 7.98
CA ASP A 150 4.94 -17.41 7.65
C ASP A 150 5.26 -17.25 6.14
N ASN A 151 4.28 -17.38 5.25
CA ASN A 151 4.49 -17.27 3.80
C ASN A 151 4.87 -15.83 3.39
N ILE A 152 4.62 -14.83 4.25
CA ILE A 152 5.01 -13.43 3.98
C ILE A 152 6.53 -13.25 3.81
N LYS A 153 7.33 -14.20 4.31
CA LYS A 153 8.80 -14.24 4.13
C LYS A 153 9.19 -14.42 2.66
N GLU A 154 8.36 -15.07 1.85
CA GLU A 154 8.60 -15.24 0.40
C GLU A 154 8.56 -13.91 -0.39
N LEU A 155 8.08 -12.83 0.23
CA LEU A 155 7.85 -11.56 -0.48
C LEU A 155 9.08 -10.65 -0.59
N GLU A 156 10.19 -10.95 0.10
CA GLU A 156 11.41 -10.14 0.11
C GLU A 156 11.95 -9.78 -1.30
N PRO A 157 12.07 -10.73 -2.27
CA PRO A 157 12.53 -10.39 -3.63
C PRO A 157 11.61 -9.39 -4.36
N PHE A 158 10.34 -9.37 -4.00
CA PHE A 158 9.34 -8.46 -4.60
C PHE A 158 9.40 -7.07 -3.98
N GLY A 159 9.84 -6.93 -2.72
CA GLY A 159 10.15 -5.63 -2.11
C GLY A 159 11.27 -4.91 -2.87
N VAL A 160 12.39 -5.61 -3.11
CA VAL A 160 13.51 -5.10 -3.91
C VAL A 160 13.08 -4.76 -5.34
N TYR A 161 12.19 -5.57 -5.94
CA TYR A 161 11.61 -5.29 -7.25
C TYR A 161 10.81 -3.98 -7.28
N LEU A 162 9.91 -3.79 -6.30
CA LEU A 162 9.08 -2.59 -6.19
C LEU A 162 9.93 -1.33 -5.95
N LEU A 163 10.92 -1.39 -5.06
CA LEU A 163 11.83 -0.26 -4.80
C LEU A 163 12.57 0.19 -6.07
N ASN A 164 13.04 -0.76 -6.89
CA ASN A 164 13.66 -0.45 -8.19
C ASN A 164 12.65 0.14 -9.20
N LYS A 165 11.37 -0.25 -9.16
CA LYS A 165 10.30 0.37 -9.97
C LYS A 165 10.02 1.81 -9.51
N ILE A 166 9.97 2.06 -8.21
CA ILE A 166 9.78 3.40 -7.62
C ILE A 166 10.95 4.32 -7.98
N LYS A 167 12.19 3.83 -7.88
CA LYS A 167 13.40 4.55 -8.32
C LYS A 167 13.30 5.02 -9.77
N ARG A 168 12.95 4.11 -10.68
CA ARG A 168 12.74 4.45 -12.10
C ARG A 168 11.58 5.44 -12.28
N ALA A 169 10.48 5.29 -11.56
CA ALA A 169 9.38 6.24 -11.62
C ALA A 169 9.82 7.65 -11.18
N TYR A 170 10.68 7.77 -10.15
CA TYR A 170 11.28 9.04 -9.75
C TYR A 170 12.18 9.62 -10.87
N GLU A 171 13.06 8.82 -11.45
CA GLU A 171 13.96 9.22 -12.55
C GLU A 171 13.20 9.74 -13.79
N HIS A 172 12.00 9.23 -14.05
CA HIS A 172 11.12 9.69 -15.14
C HIS A 172 10.12 10.78 -14.73
N GLY A 173 10.19 11.29 -13.49
CA GLY A 173 9.29 12.36 -13.01
C GLY A 173 7.88 11.92 -12.61
N ASN A 174 7.61 10.61 -12.55
CA ASN A 174 6.32 9.99 -12.23
C ASN A 174 6.02 9.88 -10.72
N VAL A 175 6.87 10.48 -9.87
CA VAL A 175 6.60 10.67 -8.43
C VAL A 175 6.18 12.12 -8.20
N LEU A 176 4.92 12.33 -7.86
CA LEU A 176 4.24 13.63 -7.85
C LEU A 176 3.83 14.05 -6.42
N ASN A 177 3.77 15.36 -6.16
CA ASN A 177 3.25 15.93 -4.91
C ASN A 177 1.74 16.24 -4.96
N ASN A 178 1.21 16.84 -3.88
CA ASN A 178 -0.18 17.29 -3.74
C ASN A 178 -0.70 18.02 -4.99
N SER A 179 0.14 18.89 -5.58
CA SER A 179 -0.15 19.75 -6.72
C SER A 179 0.12 19.11 -8.10
N ASN A 180 0.27 17.77 -8.14
CA ASN A 180 0.58 16.98 -9.34
C ASN A 180 1.87 17.40 -10.06
N LYS A 181 2.82 18.02 -9.36
CA LYS A 181 4.17 18.31 -9.89
C LYS A 181 5.14 17.24 -9.42
N SER A 182 6.09 16.86 -10.27
CA SER A 182 7.17 15.94 -9.91
C SER A 182 7.93 16.45 -8.68
N ILE A 183 8.27 15.55 -7.75
CA ILE A 183 9.05 15.91 -6.57
C ILE A 183 10.51 16.20 -6.95
N SER A 184 11.11 17.20 -6.33
CA SER A 184 12.53 17.53 -6.53
C SER A 184 13.44 16.67 -5.66
N SER A 185 14.74 16.58 -6.00
CA SER A 185 15.75 15.87 -5.19
C SER A 185 15.82 16.36 -3.74
N ASN A 186 15.58 17.66 -3.50
CA ASN A 186 15.54 18.21 -2.15
C ASN A 186 14.32 17.70 -1.37
N GLN A 187 13.16 17.61 -2.00
CA GLN A 187 11.95 17.04 -1.39
C GLN A 187 12.12 15.54 -1.14
N LEU A 188 12.69 14.80 -2.10
CA LEU A 188 13.02 13.38 -1.89
C LEU A 188 13.98 13.18 -0.71
N GLY A 189 14.96 14.07 -0.53
CA GLY A 189 15.86 14.07 0.63
C GLY A 189 15.13 14.28 1.96
N ILE A 190 14.13 15.17 2.00
CA ILE A 190 13.27 15.38 3.17
C ILE A 190 12.46 14.10 3.46
N PHE A 191 11.76 13.56 2.46
CA PHE A 191 10.95 12.33 2.61
C PHE A 191 11.78 11.09 2.98
N ARG A 192 13.06 11.01 2.58
CA ARG A 192 13.99 9.96 3.04
C ARG A 192 14.44 10.16 4.49
N SER A 193 14.53 11.41 4.96
CA SER A 193 14.77 11.69 6.38
C SER A 193 13.56 11.37 7.26
N GLU A 194 12.35 11.38 6.68
CA GLU A 194 11.15 10.83 7.29
C GLU A 194 11.18 9.29 7.29
N LYS A 195 11.62 8.73 8.41
CA LYS A 195 11.63 7.28 8.69
C LYS A 195 10.31 6.54 8.40
N ARG A 196 9.19 7.28 8.30
CA ARG A 196 7.83 6.78 8.00
C ARG A 196 7.60 6.50 6.52
N LEU A 197 8.20 7.27 5.61
CA LEU A 197 8.11 7.05 4.17
C LEU A 197 9.33 6.33 3.60
N LEU A 198 10.42 6.27 4.38
CA LEU A 198 11.64 5.55 4.05
C LEU A 198 11.40 4.12 3.49
N PRO A 199 10.49 3.27 4.01
CA PRO A 199 10.28 1.93 3.44
C PRO A 199 9.84 1.89 1.96
N PHE A 200 9.29 2.98 1.41
CA PHE A 200 8.98 3.10 -0.03
C PHE A 200 10.09 3.82 -0.82
N LEU A 201 11.06 4.44 -0.15
CA LEU A 201 12.03 5.37 -0.73
C LEU A 201 13.50 4.96 -0.51
N ASP A 202 13.76 3.81 0.11
CA ASP A 202 15.10 3.28 0.41
C ASP A 202 15.66 2.46 -0.78
N TRP A 203 16.32 3.15 -1.73
CA TRP A 203 16.77 2.61 -3.03
C TRP A 203 17.96 3.38 -3.63
#